data_AF-A0A455UBS7-F1
#
_entry.id   AF-A0A455UBS7-F1
#
_cell.length_a   1.000
_cell.length_b   1.000
_cell.length_c   1.000
_cell.angle_alpha   90.00
_cell.angle_beta   90.00
_cell.angle_gamma   90.00
#
_symmetry.space_group_name_H-M   'P 1'
#
loop_
_entity.id
_entity.type
_entity.pdbx_description
1 polymer ?
#
loop_
_entity_poly.entity_id
_entity_poly.type
_entity_poly.pdbx_seq_one_letter_code
_entity_poly.pdbx_strand_id
1 'polypeptide(L)'
;MLDAGTLGRVVNVESRFDRFRPEVRDRWREKAAPGGGIWYDLGPHLLDQACELFGMPQALLLELDALRDGAKADDDFLALLDYEGFRVTLSAGTLVADPTPRFRIHGTQGSFVKYGLDPQEDRLKAGEVPTSQWGEDNQHGILTLREGRVKTRR
;
A
#
# COMPACT_ATOMS: atom_id res chain seq x y z
N MET A 1 -2.37 -8.33 -14.88
CA MET A 1 -2.05 -7.08 -15.60
C MET A 1 -0.57 -6.97 -15.86
N LEU A 2 0.25 -7.15 -14.82
CA LEU A 2 1.72 -7.18 -14.92
C LEU A 2 2.20 -8.29 -15.85
N ASP A 3 1.77 -9.55 -15.62
CA ASP A 3 2.14 -10.69 -16.49
C ASP A 3 1.67 -10.54 -17.93
N ALA A 4 0.54 -9.84 -18.12
CA ALA A 4 -0.01 -9.56 -19.43
C ALA A 4 0.72 -8.42 -20.18
N GLY A 5 1.77 -7.83 -19.59
CA GLY A 5 2.58 -6.78 -20.21
C GLY A 5 1.81 -5.49 -20.56
N THR A 6 0.63 -5.28 -19.97
CA THR A 6 -0.31 -4.23 -20.40
C THR A 6 0.27 -2.81 -20.24
N LEU A 7 1.11 -2.61 -19.22
CA LEU A 7 1.80 -1.34 -18.96
C LEU A 7 3.15 -1.23 -19.67
N GLY A 8 3.56 -2.23 -20.45
CA GLY A 8 4.92 -2.37 -20.93
C GLY A 8 5.88 -2.66 -19.78
N ARG A 9 7.10 -2.11 -19.86
CA ARG A 9 8.10 -2.23 -18.79
C ARG A 9 7.71 -1.31 -17.64
N VAL A 10 7.54 -1.86 -16.44
CA VAL A 10 7.30 -1.09 -15.21
C VAL A 10 8.53 -0.25 -14.88
N VAL A 11 8.31 0.98 -14.43
CA VAL A 11 9.37 1.92 -14.04
C VAL A 11 9.18 2.47 -12.63
N ASN A 12 7.95 2.47 -12.10
CA ASN A 12 7.65 2.91 -10.75
C ASN A 12 6.39 2.21 -10.22
N VAL A 13 6.42 1.86 -8.94
CA VAL A 13 5.30 1.30 -8.19
C VAL A 13 5.21 2.04 -6.86
N GLU A 14 4.01 2.46 -6.48
CA GLU A 14 3.70 2.98 -5.15
C GLU A 14 2.63 2.09 -4.51
N SER A 15 2.82 1.78 -3.24
CA SER A 15 1.93 0.99 -2.40
C SER A 15 1.75 1.73 -1.08
N ARG A 16 0.53 2.20 -0.79
CA ARG A 16 0.25 3.01 0.41
C ARG A 16 -0.76 2.35 1.33
N PHE A 17 -0.56 2.41 2.64
CA PHE A 17 -1.53 1.91 3.63
C PHE A 17 -1.83 2.97 4.69
N ASP A 18 -2.34 4.09 4.22
CA ASP A 18 -2.59 5.27 5.03
C ASP A 18 -3.85 5.17 5.89
N ARG A 19 -3.85 5.92 7.00
CA ARG A 19 -4.97 6.07 7.92
C ARG A 19 -5.03 7.51 8.41
N PHE A 20 -6.21 7.94 8.84
CA PHE A 20 -6.37 9.15 9.64
C PHE A 20 -6.78 8.81 11.06
N ARG A 21 -5.81 8.77 11.99
CA ARG A 21 -6.04 8.53 13.42
C ARG A 21 -5.11 9.44 14.25
N PRO A 22 -5.45 10.73 14.40
CA PRO A 22 -4.58 11.70 15.06
C PRO A 22 -4.34 11.39 16.54
N GLU A 23 -5.29 10.70 17.20
CA GLU A 23 -5.17 10.32 18.61
C GLU A 23 -4.34 9.04 18.79
N VAL A 24 -3.32 9.12 19.64
CA VAL A 24 -2.54 7.95 20.09
C VAL A 24 -3.40 7.13 21.06
N ARG A 25 -3.51 5.82 20.81
CA ARG A 25 -4.28 4.88 21.65
C ARG A 25 -3.35 4.06 22.53
N ASP A 26 -3.85 3.51 23.64
CA ASP A 26 -3.11 2.49 24.39
C ASP A 26 -3.25 1.11 23.71
N ARG A 27 -2.39 0.85 22.73
CA ARG A 27 -2.29 -0.45 22.04
C ARG A 27 -0.85 -0.92 22.06
N TRP A 28 -0.66 -2.23 21.89
CA TRP A 28 0.67 -2.85 21.94
C TRP A 28 1.68 -2.20 20.97
N ARG A 29 1.25 -1.89 19.73
CA ARG A 29 2.08 -1.26 18.70
C ARG A 29 2.37 0.23 18.92
N GLU A 30 1.67 0.86 19.84
CA GLU A 30 1.85 2.30 20.17
C GLU A 30 2.94 2.47 21.25
N LYS A 31 3.48 1.35 21.77
CA LYS A 31 4.54 1.31 22.76
C LYS A 31 5.90 1.28 22.07
N ALA A 32 6.86 2.00 22.63
CA ALA A 32 8.28 1.99 22.24
C ALA A 32 8.95 0.65 22.62
N ALA A 33 8.47 -0.45 22.05
CA ALA A 33 8.94 -1.80 22.33
C ALA A 33 9.40 -2.48 21.02
N PRO A 34 10.31 -3.46 21.08
CA PRO A 34 10.65 -4.27 19.91
C PRO A 34 9.40 -4.84 19.25
N GLY A 35 9.25 -4.62 17.95
CA GLY A 35 8.07 -5.02 17.17
C GLY A 35 6.89 -4.04 17.23
N GLY A 36 6.97 -2.95 17.99
CA GLY A 36 6.00 -1.86 17.95
C GLY A 36 6.18 -0.95 16.73
N GLY A 37 5.24 -0.04 16.51
CA GLY A 37 5.25 0.90 15.39
C GLY A 37 4.42 0.45 14.19
N ILE A 38 4.07 1.41 13.34
CA ILE A 38 3.34 1.16 12.09
C ILE A 38 4.18 0.35 11.09
N TRP A 39 5.51 0.46 11.14
CA TRP A 39 6.41 -0.32 10.30
C TRP A 39 6.26 -1.81 10.57
N TYR A 40 6.22 -2.23 11.84
CA TYR A 40 6.01 -3.64 12.18
C TYR A 40 4.55 -4.09 12.01
N ASP A 41 3.56 -3.19 12.14
CA ASP A 41 2.14 -3.49 11.88
C ASP A 41 1.84 -3.68 10.38
N LEU A 42 2.42 -2.86 9.50
CA LEU A 42 2.04 -2.76 8.09
C LEU A 42 3.17 -3.03 7.09
N GLY A 43 4.42 -2.74 7.45
CA GLY A 43 5.60 -2.98 6.61
C GLY A 43 5.69 -4.42 6.09
N PRO A 44 5.49 -5.47 6.92
CA PRO A 44 5.49 -6.86 6.46
C PRO A 44 4.49 -7.12 5.33
N HIS A 45 3.27 -6.58 5.41
CA HIS A 45 2.25 -6.77 4.39
C HIS A 45 2.67 -6.14 3.05
N LEU A 46 3.27 -4.95 3.08
CA LEU A 46 3.69 -4.24 1.88
C LEU A 46 4.96 -4.85 1.27
N LEU A 47 5.92 -5.27 2.12
CA LEU A 47 7.13 -5.96 1.70
C LEU A 47 6.83 -7.32 1.07
N ASP A 48 5.97 -8.12 1.70
CA ASP A 48 5.54 -9.41 1.19
C ASP A 48 4.95 -9.29 -0.23
N GLN A 49 4.03 -8.35 -0.43
CA GLN A 49 3.45 -8.07 -1.74
C GLN A 49 4.50 -7.62 -2.78
N ALA A 50 5.45 -6.78 -2.39
CA ALA A 50 6.52 -6.35 -3.29
C ALA A 50 7.45 -7.52 -3.67
N CYS A 51 7.83 -8.34 -2.69
CA CYS A 51 8.66 -9.52 -2.92
C CYS A 51 7.97 -10.58 -3.77
N GLU A 52 6.67 -10.82 -3.55
CA GLU A 52 5.89 -11.76 -4.36
C GLU A 52 5.79 -11.30 -5.83
N LEU A 53 5.58 -10.00 -6.06
CA LEU A 53 5.40 -9.46 -7.41
C LEU A 53 6.71 -9.23 -8.17
N PHE A 54 7.80 -8.89 -7.46
CA PHE A 54 9.02 -8.36 -8.07
C PHE A 54 10.29 -9.08 -7.63
N GLY A 55 10.21 -10.02 -6.70
CA GLY A 55 11.35 -10.67 -6.07
C GLY A 55 12.06 -9.78 -5.05
N MET A 56 13.25 -10.22 -4.63
CA MET A 56 14.07 -9.51 -3.64
C MET A 56 14.65 -8.22 -4.24
N PRO A 57 14.51 -7.05 -3.58
CA PRO A 57 15.16 -5.83 -4.02
C PRO A 57 16.68 -5.88 -3.83
N GLN A 58 17.41 -5.06 -4.59
CA GLN A 58 18.87 -4.91 -4.48
C GLN A 58 19.26 -4.10 -3.24
N ALA A 59 18.44 -3.13 -2.86
CA ALA A 59 18.62 -2.31 -1.67
C ALA A 59 17.28 -1.80 -1.15
N LEU A 60 17.28 -1.39 0.13
CA LEU A 60 16.16 -0.74 0.77
C LEU A 60 16.67 0.46 1.56
N LEU A 61 16.05 1.61 1.32
CA LEU A 61 16.13 2.79 2.18
C LEU A 61 14.82 2.88 2.95
N LEU A 62 14.91 3.03 4.28
CA LEU A 62 13.76 3.14 5.17
C LEU A 62 13.89 4.40 6.02
N GLU A 63 12.86 5.21 5.99
CA GLU A 63 12.64 6.34 6.89
C GLU A 63 11.43 6.03 7.76
N LEU A 64 11.59 6.25 9.07
CA LEU A 64 10.58 6.06 10.09
C LEU A 64 10.43 7.36 10.87
N ASP A 65 9.21 7.74 11.20
CA ASP A 65 8.96 8.90 12.04
C ASP A 65 7.75 8.69 12.97
N ALA A 66 7.69 9.46 14.05
CA ALA A 66 6.60 9.49 15.01
C ALA A 66 6.01 10.91 15.04
N LEU A 67 5.00 11.13 14.21
CA LEU A 67 4.47 12.44 13.86
C LEU A 67 3.24 12.86 14.68
N ARG A 68 2.48 11.92 15.27
CA ARG A 68 1.35 12.30 16.14
C ARG A 68 1.85 12.87 17.47
N ASP A 69 1.12 13.85 18.00
CA ASP A 69 1.38 14.39 19.33
C ASP A 69 1.36 13.27 20.38
N GLY A 70 2.49 13.11 21.09
CA GLY A 70 2.64 12.10 22.14
C GLY A 70 2.94 10.68 21.66
N ALA A 71 3.15 10.46 20.35
CA ALA A 71 3.57 9.17 19.81
C ALA A 71 4.86 8.68 20.46
N LYS A 72 4.94 7.36 20.71
CA LYS A 72 6.10 6.70 21.34
C LYS A 72 6.76 5.67 20.42
N ALA A 73 6.11 5.32 19.32
CA ALA A 73 6.64 4.44 18.28
C ALA A 73 6.39 5.11 16.92
N ASP A 74 7.06 4.62 15.87
CA ASP A 74 6.84 5.12 14.52
C ASP A 74 5.35 4.99 14.12
N ASP A 75 4.85 6.03 13.49
CA ASP A 75 3.48 6.13 12.99
C ASP A 75 3.41 6.72 11.57
N ASP A 76 4.58 6.89 10.96
CA ASP A 76 4.80 7.20 9.57
C ASP A 76 6.04 6.44 9.07
N PHE A 77 5.98 5.91 7.85
CA PHE A 77 7.15 5.39 7.17
C PHE A 77 7.15 5.62 5.66
N LEU A 78 8.36 5.72 5.13
CA LEU A 78 8.67 5.63 3.70
C LEU A 78 9.77 4.58 3.49
N ALA A 79 9.48 3.55 2.71
CA ALA A 79 10.48 2.57 2.27
C ALA A 79 10.63 2.63 0.75
N LEU A 80 11.87 2.86 0.28
CA LEU A 80 12.22 2.83 -1.13
C LEU A 80 13.04 1.57 -1.41
N LEU A 81 12.46 0.68 -2.21
CA LEU A 81 13.07 -0.56 -2.66
C LEU A 81 13.64 -0.34 -4.06
N ASP A 82 14.94 -0.61 -4.19
CA ASP A 82 15.66 -0.49 -5.46
C ASP A 82 15.65 -1.84 -6.20
N TYR A 83 15.26 -1.80 -7.46
CA TYR A 83 15.26 -2.94 -8.37
C TYR A 83 15.99 -2.55 -9.65
N GLU A 84 16.46 -3.54 -10.42
CA GLU A 84 17.11 -3.26 -11.69
C GLU A 84 16.12 -2.60 -12.68
N GLY A 85 16.30 -1.30 -12.92
CA GLY A 85 15.55 -0.54 -13.92
C GLY A 85 14.19 0.03 -13.47
N PHE A 86 13.79 -0.14 -12.21
CA PHE A 86 12.59 0.47 -11.63
C PHE A 86 12.68 0.57 -10.09
N ARG A 87 11.73 1.28 -9.47
CA ARG A 87 11.66 1.41 -8.01
C ARG A 87 10.27 1.11 -7.49
N VAL A 88 10.22 0.62 -6.25
CA VAL A 88 8.98 0.43 -5.50
C VAL A 88 9.03 1.30 -4.24
N THR A 89 7.98 2.09 -4.03
CA THR A 89 7.79 2.92 -2.85
C THR A 89 6.67 2.35 -2.00
N LEU A 90 6.99 1.99 -0.76
CA LEU A 90 6.03 1.53 0.25
C LEU A 90 5.88 2.65 1.28
N SER A 91 4.66 2.99 1.68
CA SER A 91 4.47 3.98 2.75
C SER A 91 3.18 3.77 3.52
N ALA A 92 3.16 4.26 4.75
CA ALA A 92 1.94 4.40 5.54
C ALA A 92 2.13 5.55 6.50
N GLY A 93 1.12 6.43 6.58
CA GLY A 93 1.04 7.47 7.59
C GLY A 93 -0.26 7.40 8.37
N THR A 94 -0.23 7.89 9.61
CA THR A 94 -1.41 7.91 10.51
C THR A 94 -2.13 9.27 10.55
N LEU A 95 -1.57 10.28 9.87
CA LEU A 95 -2.11 11.64 9.76
C LEU A 95 -2.54 12.01 8.33
N VAL A 96 -2.92 11.01 7.53
CA VAL A 96 -3.32 11.21 6.13
C VAL A 96 -4.84 11.24 6.03
N ALA A 97 -5.40 12.45 6.00
CA ALA A 97 -6.85 12.68 5.96
C ALA A 97 -7.47 12.46 4.57
N ASP A 98 -6.77 12.90 3.52
CA ASP A 98 -7.24 12.74 2.15
C ASP A 98 -6.93 11.32 1.64
N PRO A 99 -7.89 10.62 1.01
CA PRO A 99 -7.67 9.29 0.48
C PRO A 99 -6.57 9.26 -0.59
N THR A 100 -5.52 8.49 -0.33
CA THR A 100 -4.45 8.24 -1.29
C THR A 100 -4.71 6.96 -2.10
N PRO A 101 -4.10 6.81 -3.29
CA PRO A 101 -4.13 5.54 -4.00
C PRO A 101 -3.48 4.44 -3.16
N ARG A 102 -4.18 3.31 -3.01
CA ARG A 102 -3.62 2.09 -2.42
C ARG A 102 -2.49 1.55 -3.30
N PHE A 103 -2.66 1.61 -4.62
CA PHE A 103 -1.61 1.32 -5.58
C PHE A 103 -1.57 2.37 -6.69
N ARG A 104 -0.35 2.72 -7.10
CA ARG A 104 -0.08 3.46 -8.33
C ARG A 104 1.08 2.78 -9.05
N ILE A 105 0.89 2.37 -10.30
CA ILE A 105 1.89 1.65 -11.08
C ILE A 105 2.08 2.37 -12.41
N HIS A 106 3.32 2.68 -12.75
CA HIS A 106 3.68 3.32 -14.00
C HIS A 106 4.60 2.42 -14.82
N GLY A 107 4.29 2.30 -16.10
CA GLY A 107 5.14 1.64 -17.08
C GLY A 107 5.24 2.45 -18.37
N THR A 108 6.07 1.97 -19.29
CA THR A 108 6.36 2.67 -20.55
C THR A 108 5.14 2.91 -21.44
N GLN A 109 4.03 2.18 -21.24
CA GLN A 109 2.82 2.27 -22.07
C GLN A 109 1.60 2.84 -21.34
N GLY A 110 1.69 3.13 -20.04
CA GLY A 110 0.56 3.64 -19.29
C GLY A 110 0.72 3.60 -17.78
N SER A 111 -0.40 3.81 -17.08
CA SER A 111 -0.48 3.83 -15.63
C SER A 111 -1.71 3.08 -15.12
N PHE A 112 -1.60 2.48 -13.94
CA PHE A 112 -2.70 1.89 -13.21
C PHE A 112 -2.81 2.53 -11.83
N VAL A 113 -4.02 2.89 -11.41
CA VAL A 113 -4.30 3.49 -10.11
C VAL A 113 -5.46 2.77 -9.45
N LYS A 114 -5.28 2.29 -8.22
CA LYS A 114 -6.33 1.66 -7.41
C LYS A 114 -6.45 2.42 -6.09
N TYR A 115 -7.67 2.79 -5.75
CA TYR A 115 -8.04 3.33 -4.44
C TYR A 115 -8.77 2.27 -3.63
N GLY A 116 -8.84 2.47 -2.31
CA GLY A 116 -9.53 1.55 -1.41
C GLY A 116 -8.69 0.31 -1.07
N LEU A 117 -9.00 -0.26 0.10
CA LEU A 117 -8.42 -1.48 0.62
C LEU A 117 -9.32 -2.67 0.32
N ASP A 118 -8.81 -3.87 0.59
CA ASP A 118 -9.62 -5.08 0.58
C ASP A 118 -10.80 -4.96 1.58
N PRO A 119 -12.04 -5.29 1.18
CA PRO A 119 -13.23 -5.05 2.01
C PRO A 119 -13.44 -6.09 3.10
N GLN A 120 -12.71 -7.21 3.11
CA GLN A 120 -12.96 -8.35 4.00
C GLN A 120 -12.79 -7.97 5.47
N GLU A 121 -11.77 -7.17 5.80
CA GLU A 121 -11.53 -6.74 7.19
C GLU A 121 -12.70 -5.91 7.71
N ASP A 122 -13.26 -5.02 6.89
CA ASP A 122 -14.37 -4.16 7.29
C ASP A 122 -15.70 -4.93 7.36
N ARG A 123 -15.95 -5.87 6.43
CA ARG A 123 -17.08 -6.80 6.51
C ARG A 123 -17.03 -7.65 7.78
N LEU A 124 -15.84 -8.13 8.15
CA LEU A 124 -15.65 -8.89 9.39
C LEU A 124 -15.96 -8.03 10.63
N LYS A 125 -15.48 -6.77 10.66
CA LYS A 125 -15.82 -5.82 11.75
C LYS A 125 -17.32 -5.51 11.81
N ALA A 126 -18.01 -5.52 10.68
CA ALA A 126 -19.46 -5.36 10.60
C ALA A 126 -20.25 -6.60 11.04
N GLY A 127 -19.56 -7.71 11.36
CA GLY A 127 -20.19 -8.94 11.81
C GLY A 127 -20.74 -9.82 10.68
N GLU A 128 -20.36 -9.54 9.43
CA GLU A 128 -20.73 -10.39 8.30
C GLU A 128 -19.97 -11.73 8.34
N VAL A 129 -20.55 -12.75 7.70
CA VAL A 129 -19.97 -14.10 7.63
C VAL A 129 -19.36 -14.32 6.24
N PRO A 130 -18.15 -14.88 6.13
CA PRO A 130 -17.52 -15.18 4.85
C PRO A 130 -18.40 -16.02 3.92
N THR A 131 -18.50 -15.57 2.67
CA THR A 131 -19.19 -16.26 1.57
C THR A 131 -18.25 -16.50 0.39
N SER A 132 -18.74 -17.10 -0.69
CA SER A 132 -17.96 -17.23 -1.93
C SER A 132 -17.55 -15.90 -2.56
N GLN A 133 -18.22 -14.79 -2.20
CA GLN A 133 -17.96 -13.44 -2.69
C GLN A 133 -17.25 -12.55 -1.65
N TRP A 134 -16.64 -13.16 -0.62
CA TRP A 134 -16.13 -12.45 0.54
C TRP A 134 -15.12 -11.33 0.20
N GLY A 135 -14.25 -11.57 -0.79
CA GLY A 135 -13.27 -10.62 -1.28
C GLY A 135 -13.72 -9.76 -2.47
N GLU A 136 -15.00 -9.82 -2.88
CA GLU A 136 -15.46 -8.99 -3.99
C GLU A 136 -15.41 -7.50 -3.64
N ASP A 137 -14.53 -6.78 -4.34
CA ASP A 137 -14.32 -5.34 -4.24
C ASP A 137 -14.96 -4.63 -5.44
N ASN A 138 -15.89 -3.72 -5.15
CA ASN A 138 -16.60 -2.94 -6.16
C ASN A 138 -15.84 -1.67 -6.59
N GLN A 139 -14.75 -1.32 -5.89
CA GLN A 139 -13.92 -0.17 -6.21
C GLN A 139 -12.80 -0.58 -7.17
N HIS A 140 -13.10 -0.58 -8.46
CA HIS A 140 -12.13 -0.96 -9.49
C HIS A 140 -10.97 0.02 -9.65
N GLY A 141 -9.85 -0.49 -10.17
CA GLY A 141 -8.71 0.34 -10.58
C GLY A 141 -8.91 0.99 -11.95
N ILE A 142 -8.25 2.12 -12.15
CA ILE A 142 -8.24 2.91 -13.38
C ILE A 142 -6.94 2.61 -14.14
N LEU A 143 -7.06 2.06 -15.35
CA LEU A 143 -5.95 1.90 -16.28
C LEU A 143 -5.99 3.00 -17.34
N THR A 144 -4.90 3.74 -17.48
CA THR A 144 -4.71 4.80 -18.50
C THR A 144 -3.56 4.43 -19.41
N LEU A 145 -3.82 4.27 -20.71
CA LEU A 145 -2.79 3.94 -21.72
C LEU A 145 -2.42 5.16 -22.56
N ARG A 146 -1.20 5.18 -23.11
CA ARG A 146 -0.66 6.27 -23.95
C ARG A 146 -1.58 6.69 -25.11
N GLU A 147 -2.37 5.76 -25.65
CA GLU A 147 -3.34 6.02 -26.73
C GLU A 147 -4.73 6.49 -26.24
N GLY A 148 -4.83 7.01 -25.01
CA GLY A 148 -6.05 7.66 -24.48
C GLY A 148 -7.19 6.72 -24.09
N ARG A 149 -7.01 5.40 -24.17
CA ARG A 149 -8.02 4.43 -23.70
C ARG A 149 -7.92 4.26 -22.19
N VAL A 150 -8.87 4.85 -21.47
CA VAL A 150 -9.14 4.48 -20.07
C VAL A 150 -9.90 3.16 -20.07
N LYS A 151 -9.39 2.15 -19.37
CA LYS A 151 -10.14 0.91 -19.10
C LYS A 151 -10.27 0.74 -17.59
N THR A 152 -11.50 0.68 -17.10
CA THR A 152 -11.76 0.19 -15.75
C THR A 152 -11.66 -1.33 -15.79
N ARG A 153 -10.73 -1.95 -15.04
CA ARG A 153 -10.62 -3.43 -14.97
C ARG A 153 -11.19 -3.94 -13.65
N ARG A 154 -11.92 -5.06 -13.78
CA ARG A 154 -12.64 -5.77 -12.73
C ARG A 154 -11.69 -6.37 -11.70
#